data_AF-A0A5C4QWZ5-F1
#
_entry.id   AF-A0A5C4QWZ5-F1
#
_cell.length_a   1.000
_cell.length_b   1.000
_cell.length_c   1.000
_cell.angle_alpha   90.00
_cell.angle_beta   90.00
_cell.angle_gamma   90.00
#
_symmetry.space_group_name_H-M   'P 1'
#
loop_
_entity.id
_entity.type
_entity.pdbx_description
1 polymer ?
#
loop_
_entity_poly.entity_id
_entity_poly.type
_entity_poly.pdbx_seq_one_letter_code
_entity_poly.pdbx_strand_id
1 'polypeptide(L)'
;MNGDGVSAAEVDPKLPSEHVPLRPLWLCRACGQPWPCGRAKLALLTSYQGNRVNLLLYLSGCLHEAIDDLHRLNPSTTGDVRNLFDRFLGWPARHRSRRR
;
A
#
# COMPACT_ATOMS: atom_id res chain seq x y z
N MET A 1 14.09 47.93 0.35
CA MET A 1 14.65 46.80 -0.41
C MET A 1 15.36 45.88 0.56
N ASN A 2 15.06 44.59 0.48
CA ASN A 2 15.70 43.43 1.14
C ASN A 2 15.23 43.19 2.58
N GLY A 3 14.54 42.10 2.92
CA GLY A 3 14.13 40.94 2.16
C GLY A 3 13.41 39.98 3.12
N ASP A 4 12.33 39.39 2.64
CA ASP A 4 11.57 38.35 3.33
C ASP A 4 12.48 37.17 3.72
N GLY A 5 12.45 36.81 4.99
CA GLY A 5 13.22 35.70 5.54
C GLY A 5 12.36 34.83 6.45
N VAL A 6 11.19 34.40 5.97
CA VAL A 6 10.45 33.30 6.60
C VAL A 6 11.28 32.03 6.41
N SER A 7 12.05 31.65 7.43
CA SER A 7 12.86 30.43 7.40
C SER A 7 12.06 29.26 7.94
N ALA A 8 11.75 28.34 7.02
CA ALA A 8 11.60 26.90 7.20
C ALA A 8 10.85 26.47 8.46
N ALA A 9 9.52 26.40 8.34
CA ALA A 9 8.74 25.42 9.09
C ALA A 9 9.46 24.07 9.00
N GLU A 10 9.92 23.62 10.15
CA GLU A 10 10.56 22.33 10.36
C GLU A 10 9.70 21.25 9.70
N VAL A 11 10.17 20.67 8.60
CA VAL A 11 9.64 19.39 8.13
C VAL A 11 10.10 18.39 9.16
N ASP A 12 9.26 18.13 10.17
CA ASP A 12 9.47 17.05 11.13
C ASP A 12 9.68 15.76 10.34
N PRO A 13 10.89 15.17 10.32
CA PRO A 13 11.19 14.04 9.46
C PRO A 13 10.62 12.72 10.01
N LYS A 14 9.74 12.78 11.02
CA LYS A 14 9.24 11.61 11.76
C LYS A 14 7.72 11.57 11.92
N LEU A 15 6.94 12.39 11.23
CA LEU A 15 5.54 11.99 11.03
C LEU A 15 5.58 10.67 10.26
N PRO A 16 5.00 9.56 10.79
CA PRO A 16 5.11 8.26 10.16
C PRO A 16 4.45 8.37 8.79
N SER A 17 5.29 8.47 7.75
CA SER A 17 4.82 8.60 6.37
C SER A 17 3.83 7.49 6.10
N GLU A 18 2.63 7.86 5.64
CA GLU A 18 1.56 6.91 5.44
C GLU A 18 2.03 5.82 4.46
N HIS A 19 1.77 4.56 4.80
CA HIS A 19 2.23 3.43 4.00
C HIS A 19 1.29 3.21 2.79
N VAL A 20 1.22 4.23 1.93
CA VAL A 20 0.40 4.28 0.71
C VAL A 20 1.14 3.67 -0.49
N PRO A 21 0.39 3.20 -1.53
CA PRO A 21 1.01 2.70 -2.75
C PRO A 21 1.66 3.84 -3.55
N LEU A 22 2.83 3.56 -4.11
CA LEU A 22 3.53 4.37 -5.09
C LEU A 22 3.29 3.78 -6.47
N ARG A 23 2.40 4.40 -7.23
CA ARG A 23 2.10 4.05 -8.62
C ARG A 23 3.18 4.62 -9.55
N PRO A 24 3.54 3.94 -10.67
CA PRO A 24 3.04 2.65 -11.14
C PRO A 24 3.82 1.44 -10.61
N LEU A 25 4.83 1.64 -9.76
CA LEU A 25 5.72 0.57 -9.27
C LEU A 25 5.06 -0.35 -8.23
N TRP A 26 3.95 0.11 -7.64
CA TRP A 26 3.27 -0.54 -6.53
C TRP A 26 4.17 -0.83 -5.33
N LEU A 27 5.18 0.01 -5.11
CA LEU A 27 5.99 -0.02 -3.89
C LEU A 27 5.35 0.85 -2.82
N CYS A 28 5.75 0.71 -1.57
CA CYS A 28 5.28 1.56 -0.50
C CYS A 28 6.09 2.85 -0.49
N ARG A 29 5.42 4.01 -0.52
CA ARG A 29 6.09 5.32 -0.51
C ARG A 29 6.98 5.52 0.73
N ALA A 30 6.58 4.97 1.87
CA ALA A 30 7.27 5.15 3.14
C ALA A 30 8.49 4.24 3.32
N CYS A 31 8.48 3.02 2.78
CA CYS A 31 9.54 2.03 3.06
C CYS A 31 10.12 1.32 1.85
N GLY A 32 9.68 1.65 0.63
CA GLY A 32 10.16 1.06 -0.62
C GLY A 32 9.78 -0.42 -0.84
N GLN A 33 9.19 -1.09 0.16
CA GLN A 33 8.78 -2.49 0.07
C GLN A 33 7.57 -2.66 -0.84
N PRO A 34 7.35 -3.86 -1.43
CA PRO A 34 6.15 -4.15 -2.19
C PRO A 34 4.87 -3.82 -1.40
N TRP A 35 4.04 -2.90 -1.92
CA TRP A 35 2.76 -2.55 -1.32
C TRP A 35 1.70 -3.63 -1.64
N PRO A 36 0.89 -4.12 -0.70
CA PRO A 36 0.81 -3.71 0.70
C PRO A 36 2.01 -4.23 1.50
N CYS A 37 2.77 -3.32 2.11
CA CYS A 37 3.85 -3.69 3.04
C CYS A 37 3.26 -4.04 4.42
N GLY A 38 4.05 -4.65 5.32
CA GLY A 38 3.54 -5.06 6.65
C GLY A 38 2.81 -3.96 7.42
N ARG A 39 3.33 -2.73 7.40
CA ARG A 39 2.70 -1.57 8.05
C ARG A 39 1.41 -1.12 7.35
N ALA A 40 1.37 -1.16 6.02
CA ALA A 40 0.13 -0.92 5.26
C ALA A 40 -0.93 -1.97 5.57
N LYS A 41 -0.55 -3.25 5.67
CA LYS A 41 -1.49 -4.33 6.01
C LYS A 41 -2.13 -4.12 7.37
N LEU A 42 -1.33 -3.76 8.38
CA LEU A 42 -1.84 -3.44 9.72
C LEU A 42 -2.77 -2.23 9.71
N ALA A 43 -2.36 -1.14 9.05
CA ALA A 43 -3.19 0.06 8.94
C ALA A 43 -4.55 -0.24 8.28
N LEU A 44 -4.53 -0.99 7.16
CA LEU A 44 -5.75 -1.41 6.46
C LEU A 44 -6.65 -2.31 7.33
N LEU A 45 -6.08 -3.23 8.11
CA LEU A 45 -6.87 -4.04 9.04
C LEU A 45 -7.54 -3.22 10.13
N THR A 46 -6.86 -2.18 10.63
CA THR A 46 -7.40 -1.25 11.62
C THR A 46 -8.50 -0.37 11.00
N SER A 47 -8.25 0.23 9.83
CA SER A 47 -9.20 1.12 9.15
C SER A 47 -10.49 0.42 8.72
N TYR A 48 -10.41 -0.86 8.35
CA TYR A 48 -11.56 -1.68 7.93
C TYR A 48 -12.01 -2.66 9.03
N GLN A 49 -11.68 -2.38 10.29
CA GLN A 49 -12.07 -3.24 11.40
C GLN A 49 -13.60 -3.46 11.41
N GLY A 50 -14.02 -4.72 11.47
CA GLY A 50 -15.45 -5.08 11.43
C GLY A 50 -16.07 -5.13 10.04
N ASN A 51 -15.39 -4.65 8.98
CA ASN A 51 -15.89 -4.71 7.61
C ASN A 51 -14.84 -5.26 6.62
N ARG A 52 -14.65 -6.58 6.68
CA ARG A 52 -13.71 -7.29 5.83
C ARG A 52 -14.11 -7.31 4.35
N VAL A 53 -15.40 -7.25 4.04
CA VAL A 53 -15.88 -7.20 2.65
C VAL A 53 -15.38 -5.92 1.99
N ASN A 54 -15.51 -4.78 2.65
CA ASN A 54 -14.98 -3.51 2.14
C ASN A 54 -13.46 -3.53 1.96
N LEU A 55 -12.71 -4.15 2.88
CA LEU A 55 -11.26 -4.32 2.73
C LEU A 55 -10.91 -5.14 1.48
N LEU A 56 -11.60 -6.27 1.27
CA LEU A 56 -11.38 -7.13 0.11
C LEU A 56 -11.76 -6.41 -1.19
N LEU A 57 -12.87 -5.68 -1.22
CA LEU A 57 -13.29 -4.90 -2.39
C LEU A 57 -12.25 -3.82 -2.74
N TYR A 58 -11.78 -3.07 -1.74
CA TYR A 58 -10.72 -2.08 -1.94
C TYR A 58 -9.43 -2.71 -2.50
N LEU A 59 -8.99 -3.83 -1.91
CA LEU A 59 -7.78 -4.53 -2.36
C LEU A 59 -7.93 -5.18 -3.73
N SER A 60 -9.13 -5.63 -4.11
CA SER A 60 -9.41 -6.14 -5.45
C SER A 60 -9.30 -5.05 -6.51
N GLY A 61 -9.80 -3.84 -6.24
CA GLY A 61 -9.60 -2.69 -7.12
C GLY A 61 -8.11 -2.38 -7.27
N CYS A 62 -7.39 -2.34 -6.16
CA CYS A 62 -5.94 -2.13 -6.18
C CYS A 62 -5.19 -3.23 -6.97
N LEU A 63 -5.59 -4.50 -6.85
CA LEU A 63 -4.99 -5.61 -7.59
C LEU A 63 -5.19 -5.44 -9.10
N HIS A 64 -6.40 -5.09 -9.53
CA HIS A 64 -6.70 -4.86 -10.95
C HIS A 64 -5.81 -3.77 -11.52
N GLU A 65 -5.75 -2.62 -10.84
CA GLU A 65 -4.90 -1.51 -11.24
C GLU A 65 -3.40 -1.86 -11.18
N ALA A 66 -2.99 -2.75 -10.27
CA ALA A 66 -1.61 -3.21 -10.16
C ALA A 66 -1.17 -4.11 -11.30
N ILE A 67 -2.06 -4.99 -11.74
CA ILE A 67 -1.83 -5.84 -12.91
C ILE A 67 -1.59 -4.94 -14.13
N ASP A 68 -2.48 -3.97 -14.37
CA ASP A 68 -2.40 -3.07 -15.52
C ASP A 68 -1.10 -2.24 -15.52
N ASP A 69 -0.77 -1.61 -14.40
CA ASP A 69 0.42 -0.77 -14.29
C ASP A 69 1.72 -1.55 -14.43
N LEU A 70 1.84 -2.69 -13.74
CA LEU A 70 3.05 -3.51 -13.79
C LEU A 70 3.23 -4.12 -15.19
N HIS A 71 2.12 -4.47 -15.86
CA HIS A 71 2.15 -4.97 -17.23
C HIS A 71 2.60 -3.91 -18.23
N ARG A 72 2.13 -2.67 -18.07
CA ARG A 72 2.59 -1.54 -18.89
C ARG A 72 4.06 -1.18 -18.63
N LEU A 73 4.52 -1.27 -17.38
CA LEU A 73 5.92 -0.98 -17.04
C LEU A 73 6.88 -1.98 -17.68
N ASN A 74 6.60 -3.28 -17.49
CA ASN A 74 7.32 -4.35 -18.17
C ASN A 74 6.54 -5.67 -17.97
N PRO A 75 6.08 -6.32 -19.05
CA PRO A 75 5.30 -7.55 -19.00
C PRO A 75 5.94 -8.71 -18.22
N SER A 76 7.28 -8.76 -18.16
CA SER A 76 7.99 -9.77 -17.35
C SER A 76 7.88 -9.52 -15.84
N THR A 77 7.63 -8.28 -15.43
CA THR A 77 7.50 -7.84 -14.03
C THR A 77 6.11 -8.07 -13.46
N THR A 78 5.07 -8.17 -14.31
CA THR A 78 3.74 -8.64 -13.87
C THR A 78 3.79 -10.06 -13.33
N GLY A 79 4.85 -10.81 -13.67
CA GLY A 79 5.30 -12.08 -13.10
C GLY A 79 4.35 -12.78 -12.12
N ASP A 80 3.84 -13.93 -12.56
CA ASP A 80 2.95 -14.86 -11.84
C ASP A 80 1.78 -14.19 -11.11
N VAL A 81 0.62 -14.21 -11.78
CA VAL A 81 -0.68 -13.74 -11.28
C VAL A 81 -0.98 -14.24 -9.87
N ARG A 82 -0.52 -15.44 -9.51
CA ARG A 82 -0.69 -16.00 -8.18
C ARG A 82 0.04 -15.17 -7.11
N ASN A 83 1.26 -14.72 -7.38
CA ASN A 83 2.03 -13.91 -6.44
C ASN A 83 1.36 -12.54 -6.21
N LEU A 84 0.81 -11.92 -7.26
CA LEU A 84 0.04 -10.69 -7.12
C LEU A 84 -1.25 -10.93 -6.32
N PHE A 85 -1.98 -12.01 -6.62
CA PHE A 85 -3.16 -12.38 -5.84
C PHE A 85 -2.83 -12.59 -4.35
N ASP A 86 -1.81 -13.40 -4.03
CA ASP A 86 -1.43 -13.69 -2.64
C ASP A 86 -0.96 -12.44 -1.89
N ARG A 87 -0.28 -11.52 -2.59
CA ARG A 87 0.19 -10.25 -2.05
C ARG A 87 -0.95 -9.31 -1.65
N PHE A 88 -1.98 -9.17 -2.48
CA PHE A 88 -3.11 -8.28 -2.21
C PHE A 88 -4.20 -8.96 -1.37
N LEU A 89 -4.63 -10.17 -1.75
CA LEU A 89 -5.81 -10.84 -1.21
C LEU A 89 -5.51 -12.10 -0.37
N GLY A 90 -4.27 -12.61 -0.38
CA GLY A 90 -3.91 -13.87 0.30
C GLY A 90 -3.80 -13.77 1.83
N TRP A 91 -3.59 -12.59 2.38
CA TRP A 91 -3.41 -12.36 3.83
C TRP A 91 -4.66 -11.87 4.58
N PRO A 92 -5.56 -11.01 4.04
CA PRO A 92 -6.79 -10.63 4.73
C PRO A 92 -7.68 -11.84 4.99
N ALA A 93 -7.55 -12.86 4.11
CA ALA A 93 -8.23 -14.15 4.21
C ALA A 93 -7.95 -14.87 5.54
N ARG A 94 -6.69 -14.82 5.99
CA ARG A 94 -6.11 -15.70 7.01
C ARG A 94 -6.27 -15.21 8.45
N HIS A 95 -6.60 -13.93 8.68
CA HIS A 95 -6.71 -13.34 10.02
C HIS A 95 -7.93 -13.80 10.85
N ARG A 96 -8.72 -14.78 10.39
CA ARG A 96 -9.80 -15.40 11.19
C ARG A 96 -9.31 -16.41 12.23
N SER A 97 -8.06 -16.86 12.17
CA SER A 97 -7.57 -17.98 12.98
C SER A 97 -7.05 -17.61 14.37
N ARG A 98 -7.13 -16.34 14.81
CA ARG A 98 -6.55 -15.89 16.09
C ARG A 98 -7.55 -15.19 17.03
N ARG A 99 -8.82 -15.60 16.96
CA ARG A 99 -9.81 -15.40 18.02
C ARG A 99 -10.34 -16.75 18.45
N ARG A 100 -9.58 -17.47 19.27
CA ARG A 100 -10.07 -18.53 20.15
C ARG A 100 -9.19 -18.58 21.39
#